data_AF-A0A926W0P9-F1
#
_entry.id   AF-A0A926W0P9-F1
#
_cell.length_a   1.000
_cell.length_b   1.000
_cell.length_c   1.000
_cell.angle_alpha   90.00
_cell.angle_beta   90.00
_cell.angle_gamma   90.00
#
_symmetry.space_group_name_H-M   'P 1'
#
loop_
_entity.id
_entity.type
_entity.pdbx_description
1 polymer ?
#
loop_
_entity_poly.entity_id
_entity_poly.type
_entity_poly.pdbx_seq_one_letter_code
_entity_poly.pdbx_strand_id
1 'polypeptide(L)'
;MGYEYLTPQSALAKRGGKRSKIVLEEILTVQLRKLNKIQHQGQTHPFSEVNIQKAVEAISQFPYDALYTTSQELYDLLTLGKSLEQIIDGDKKSYPLQYIDWHNPANNVYHISDEFEIERRNSTQTRRPDLVLFVNGIPLVVIECKRPDLKDALNEAISQQLRNHRAENIPHFFCLTQLLLVASQNAAQYGTTATDKEFWAVWKEEAAAQLDQQLHTLVNRPLAELILCYNDWFS
;
A
#
# COMPACT_ATOMS: atom_id res chain seq x y z
N MET A 1 -6.52 14.12 -6.47
CA MET A 1 -5.50 13.51 -5.60
C MET A 1 -4.93 12.19 -6.14
N GLY A 2 -5.10 11.79 -7.40
CA GLY A 2 -4.29 10.72 -8.04
C GLY A 2 -4.49 9.27 -7.54
N TYR A 3 -5.06 9.07 -6.35
CA TYR A 3 -5.45 7.75 -5.83
C TYR A 3 -6.80 7.32 -6.40
N GLU A 4 -6.85 6.08 -6.88
CA GLU A 4 -8.09 5.39 -7.25
C GLU A 4 -8.71 4.74 -6.00
N TYR A 5 -9.99 5.01 -5.74
CA TYR A 5 -10.70 4.37 -4.64
C TYR A 5 -11.13 2.94 -5.01
N LEU A 6 -10.84 1.99 -4.13
CA LEU A 6 -11.29 0.62 -4.20
C LEU A 6 -12.24 0.34 -3.04
N THR A 7 -13.46 -0.08 -3.36
CA THR A 7 -14.39 -0.59 -2.33
C THR A 7 -13.78 -1.82 -1.64
N PRO A 8 -14.20 -2.17 -0.41
CA PRO A 8 -13.70 -3.35 0.29
C PRO A 8 -13.86 -4.64 -0.53
N GLN A 9 -14.97 -4.73 -1.28
CA GLN A 9 -15.24 -5.86 -2.19
C GLN A 9 -14.29 -5.87 -3.40
N SER A 10 -14.03 -4.72 -4.01
CA SER A 10 -13.07 -4.61 -5.12
C SER A 10 -11.66 -4.95 -4.66
N ALA A 11 -11.22 -4.40 -3.52
CA ALA A 11 -9.93 -4.72 -2.92
C ALA A 11 -9.80 -6.22 -2.61
N LEU A 12 -10.85 -6.86 -2.07
CA LEU A 12 -10.86 -8.32 -1.87
C LEU A 12 -10.78 -9.11 -3.19
N ALA A 13 -11.47 -8.67 -4.24
CA ALA A 13 -11.40 -9.30 -5.55
C ALA A 13 -9.97 -9.21 -6.15
N LYS A 14 -9.31 -8.06 -6.04
CA LYS A 14 -7.91 -7.86 -6.48
C LYS A 14 -6.88 -8.68 -5.69
N ARG A 15 -7.28 -9.23 -4.54
CA ARG A 15 -6.52 -10.22 -3.75
C ARG A 15 -6.88 -11.67 -4.09
N GLY A 16 -7.66 -11.92 -5.14
CA GLY A 16 -8.15 -13.26 -5.48
C GLY A 16 -9.18 -13.81 -4.48
N GLY A 17 -9.91 -12.94 -3.80
CA GLY A 17 -10.99 -13.32 -2.88
C GLY A 17 -10.53 -13.80 -1.50
N LYS A 18 -9.23 -13.67 -1.17
CA LYS A 18 -8.65 -14.19 0.08
C LYS A 18 -8.26 -13.07 1.03
N ARG A 19 -8.82 -13.08 2.25
CA ARG A 19 -8.48 -12.11 3.30
C ARG A 19 -7.13 -12.38 3.97
N SER A 20 -6.57 -13.59 3.80
CA SER A 20 -5.20 -13.93 4.18
C SER A 20 -4.13 -13.29 3.30
N LYS A 21 -4.50 -12.81 2.10
CA LYS A 21 -3.61 -12.03 1.24
C LYS A 21 -3.70 -10.56 1.62
N ILE A 22 -2.58 -9.86 1.56
CA ILE A 22 -2.51 -8.42 1.90
C ILE A 22 -2.16 -7.53 0.70
N VAL A 23 -1.59 -8.13 -0.35
CA VAL A 23 -1.20 -7.45 -1.59
C VAL A 23 -2.32 -7.59 -2.62
N LEU A 24 -2.64 -6.51 -3.33
CA LEU A 24 -3.54 -6.52 -4.48
C LEU A 24 -2.80 -7.14 -5.68
N GLU A 25 -2.62 -8.47 -5.64
CA GLU A 25 -1.77 -9.22 -6.58
C GLU A 25 -2.12 -8.98 -8.05
N GLU A 26 -3.40 -8.80 -8.39
CA GLU A 26 -3.81 -8.50 -9.77
C GLU A 26 -3.19 -7.18 -10.25
N ILE A 27 -3.24 -6.13 -9.42
CA ILE A 27 -2.67 -4.81 -9.72
C ILE A 27 -1.15 -4.91 -9.77
N LEU A 28 -0.54 -5.57 -8.78
CA LEU A 28 0.91 -5.73 -8.73
C LEU A 28 1.44 -6.44 -9.98
N THR A 29 0.79 -7.53 -10.39
CA THR A 29 1.18 -8.29 -11.59
C THR A 29 1.18 -7.41 -12.83
N VAL A 30 0.13 -6.61 -13.03
CA VAL A 30 0.03 -5.67 -14.16
C VAL A 30 1.12 -4.61 -14.11
N GLN A 31 1.39 -4.04 -12.92
CA GLN A 31 2.42 -3.01 -12.78
C GLN A 31 3.83 -3.55 -12.98
N LEU A 32 4.14 -4.74 -12.46
CA LEU A 32 5.46 -5.34 -12.66
C LEU A 32 5.76 -5.57 -14.14
N ARG A 33 4.78 -5.99 -14.95
CA ARG A 33 4.93 -6.10 -16.41
C ARG A 33 5.18 -4.74 -17.08
N LYS A 34 4.49 -3.69 -16.62
CA LYS A 34 4.57 -2.35 -17.20
C LYS A 34 5.90 -1.67 -16.88
N LEU A 35 6.32 -1.71 -15.61
CA LEU A 35 7.48 -1.01 -15.11
C LEU A 35 8.80 -1.66 -15.54
N ASN A 36 8.81 -2.99 -15.71
CA ASN A 36 10.05 -3.73 -15.88
C ASN A 36 10.24 -4.21 -17.31
N LYS A 37 11.30 -3.72 -17.94
CA LYS A 37 11.76 -4.15 -19.26
C LYS A 37 13.26 -4.42 -19.22
N ILE A 38 13.69 -5.40 -19.98
CA ILE A 38 15.07 -5.83 -20.07
C ILE A 38 15.68 -5.27 -21.34
N GLN A 39 16.82 -4.60 -21.23
CA GLN A 39 17.63 -4.20 -22.37
C GLN A 39 18.67 -5.30 -22.63
N HIS A 40 18.60 -5.96 -23.78
CA HIS A 40 19.53 -7.00 -24.20
C HIS A 40 19.89 -6.82 -25.68
N GLN A 41 21.18 -6.72 -26.00
CA GLN A 41 21.69 -6.54 -27.37
C GLN A 41 20.98 -5.42 -28.17
N GLY A 42 20.64 -4.30 -27.50
CA GLY A 42 19.96 -3.16 -28.12
C GLY A 42 18.46 -3.35 -28.34
N GLN A 43 17.89 -4.48 -27.93
CA GLN A 43 16.45 -4.75 -27.97
C GLN A 43 15.84 -4.73 -26.57
N THR A 44 14.56 -4.40 -26.52
CA THR A 44 13.78 -4.37 -25.28
C THR A 44 12.91 -5.62 -25.19
N HIS A 45 13.06 -6.38 -24.12
CA HIS A 45 12.30 -7.61 -23.87
C HIS A 45 11.48 -7.47 -22.58
N PRO A 46 10.28 -8.05 -22.52
CA PRO A 46 9.53 -8.16 -21.27
C PRO A 46 10.19 -9.20 -20.36
N PHE A 47 9.95 -9.11 -19.04
CA PHE A 47 10.18 -10.24 -18.16
C PHE A 47 9.21 -11.37 -18.51
N SER A 48 9.70 -12.61 -18.54
CA SER A 48 8.86 -13.81 -18.62
C SER A 48 7.80 -13.86 -17.51
N GLU A 49 6.62 -14.41 -17.82
CA GLU A 49 5.51 -14.54 -16.87
C GLU A 49 5.88 -15.32 -15.60
N VAL A 50 6.74 -16.34 -15.73
CA VAL A 50 7.28 -17.08 -14.58
C VAL A 50 8.04 -16.17 -13.62
N ASN A 51 8.83 -15.23 -14.15
CA ASN A 51 9.59 -14.30 -13.32
C ASN A 51 8.73 -13.17 -12.74
N ILE A 52 7.70 -12.72 -13.46
CA ILE A 52 6.68 -11.84 -12.90
C ILE A 52 6.00 -12.51 -11.71
N GLN A 53 5.57 -13.76 -11.85
CA GLN A 53 4.93 -14.51 -10.78
C GLN A 53 5.87 -14.72 -9.58
N LYS A 54 7.14 -15.07 -9.81
CA LYS A 54 8.16 -15.16 -8.74
C LYS A 54 8.35 -13.85 -7.98
N ALA A 55 8.26 -12.70 -8.66
CA ALA A 55 8.35 -11.41 -8.00
C ALA A 55 7.09 -11.11 -7.16
N VAL A 56 5.90 -11.39 -7.68
CA VAL A 56 4.64 -11.27 -6.93
C VAL A 56 4.67 -12.15 -5.67
N GLU A 57 5.13 -13.39 -5.79
CA GLU A 57 5.25 -14.33 -4.67
C GLU A 57 6.26 -13.86 -3.62
N ALA A 58 7.39 -13.27 -4.04
CA ALA A 58 8.41 -12.78 -3.12
C ALA A 58 7.88 -11.72 -2.14
N ILE A 59 6.87 -10.93 -2.53
CA ILE A 59 6.26 -9.91 -1.67
C ILE A 59 4.91 -10.34 -1.07
N SER A 60 4.25 -11.35 -1.64
CA SER A 60 2.91 -11.78 -1.21
C SER A 60 2.92 -13.06 -0.36
N GLN A 61 3.99 -13.86 -0.44
CA GLN A 61 4.14 -15.16 0.22
C GLN A 61 5.51 -15.28 0.91
N PHE A 62 5.89 -14.24 1.65
CA PHE A 62 7.13 -14.24 2.41
C PHE A 62 7.00 -15.07 3.70
N PRO A 63 8.07 -15.78 4.12
CA PRO A 63 8.11 -16.37 5.45
C PRO A 63 8.11 -15.24 6.47
N TYR A 64 7.27 -15.37 7.51
CA TYR A 64 7.37 -14.49 8.65
C TYR A 64 8.18 -15.16 9.74
N ASP A 65 9.19 -14.46 10.23
CA ASP A 65 9.93 -14.82 11.44
C ASP A 65 9.61 -13.86 12.60
N ALA A 66 10.06 -12.61 12.48
CA ALA A 66 9.75 -11.51 13.39
C ALA A 66 9.38 -10.26 12.59
N LEU A 67 8.55 -9.38 13.17
CA LEU A 67 8.05 -8.17 12.50
C LEU A 67 9.20 -7.31 11.95
N TYR A 68 10.20 -7.02 12.78
CA TYR A 68 11.33 -6.18 12.40
C TYR A 68 12.16 -6.81 11.27
N THR A 69 12.66 -8.04 11.46
CA THR A 69 13.50 -8.74 10.48
C THR A 69 12.78 -8.90 9.15
N THR A 70 11.53 -9.35 9.19
CA THR A 70 10.72 -9.54 7.97
C THR A 70 10.43 -8.20 7.29
N SER A 71 10.14 -7.15 8.06
CA SER A 71 9.91 -5.80 7.50
C SER A 71 11.17 -5.23 6.85
N GLN A 72 12.35 -5.49 7.41
CA GLN A 72 13.61 -5.06 6.82
C GLN A 72 13.89 -5.77 5.49
N GLU A 73 13.69 -7.09 5.43
CA GLU A 73 13.85 -7.86 4.18
C GLU A 73 12.90 -7.39 3.08
N LEU A 74 11.65 -7.09 3.44
CA LEU A 74 10.68 -6.56 2.48
C LEU A 74 10.99 -5.12 2.08
N TYR A 75 11.51 -4.28 2.98
CA TYR A 75 11.99 -2.94 2.65
C TYR A 75 13.14 -2.99 1.64
N ASP A 76 14.10 -3.89 1.84
CA ASP A 76 15.21 -4.10 0.89
C ASP A 76 14.66 -4.57 -0.47
N LEU A 77 13.69 -5.48 -0.48
CA LEU A 77 13.04 -5.92 -1.71
C LEU A 77 12.34 -4.77 -2.44
N LEU A 78 11.67 -3.86 -1.72
CA LEU A 78 10.96 -2.71 -2.28
C LEU A 78 11.91 -1.65 -2.85
N THR A 79 13.06 -1.44 -2.22
CA THR A 79 14.00 -0.36 -2.55
C THR A 79 15.10 -0.79 -3.51
N LEU A 80 15.61 -2.02 -3.37
CA LEU A 80 16.68 -2.57 -4.20
C LEU A 80 16.13 -3.39 -5.38
N GLY A 81 14.92 -3.93 -5.23
CA GLY A 81 14.32 -4.82 -6.21
C GLY A 81 14.77 -6.28 -6.07
N LYS A 82 14.45 -7.11 -7.06
CA LYS A 82 14.79 -8.53 -7.10
C LYS A 82 15.57 -8.84 -8.37
N SER A 83 16.74 -9.47 -8.22
CA SER A 83 17.49 -9.98 -9.37
C SER A 83 16.89 -11.32 -9.82
N LEU A 84 16.49 -11.41 -11.09
CA LEU A 84 15.84 -12.58 -11.66
C LEU A 84 16.55 -13.02 -12.94
N GLU A 85 16.83 -14.30 -13.02
CA GLU A 85 17.49 -14.92 -14.17
C GLU A 85 16.52 -15.08 -15.36
N GLN A 86 16.96 -14.65 -16.54
CA GLN A 86 16.24 -14.76 -17.81
C GLN A 86 17.13 -15.41 -18.86
N ILE A 87 16.50 -16.16 -19.75
CA ILE A 87 17.13 -16.67 -20.97
C ILE A 87 16.56 -15.86 -22.12
N ILE A 88 17.40 -15.07 -22.78
CA ILE A 88 17.03 -14.25 -23.95
C ILE A 88 18.00 -14.64 -25.06
N ASP A 89 17.46 -15.08 -26.21
CA ASP A 89 18.23 -15.52 -27.38
C ASP A 89 19.33 -16.55 -27.06
N GLY A 90 19.07 -17.42 -26.08
CA GLY A 90 19.99 -18.47 -25.62
C GLY A 90 21.03 -18.00 -24.60
N ASP A 91 21.12 -16.71 -24.28
CA ASP A 91 21.99 -16.16 -23.24
C ASP A 91 21.27 -16.08 -21.89
N LYS A 92 21.87 -16.65 -20.85
CA LYS A 92 21.32 -16.71 -19.49
C LYS A 92 21.97 -15.65 -18.61
N LYS A 93 21.20 -14.63 -18.22
CA LYS A 93 21.66 -13.50 -17.40
C LYS A 93 20.63 -13.12 -16.35
N SER A 94 21.09 -12.50 -15.26
CA SER A 94 20.22 -11.94 -14.22
C SER A 94 19.95 -10.47 -14.47
N TYR A 95 18.68 -10.08 -14.34
CA TYR A 95 18.23 -8.70 -14.54
C TYR A 95 17.47 -8.20 -13.31
N PRO A 96 17.63 -6.93 -12.92
CA PRO A 96 16.92 -6.36 -11.79
C PRO A 96 15.46 -6.08 -12.16
N LEU A 97 14.54 -6.48 -11.27
CA LEU A 97 13.12 -6.16 -11.30
C LEU A 97 12.79 -5.24 -10.13
N GLN A 98 12.11 -4.13 -10.41
CA GLN A 98 11.69 -3.11 -9.45
C GLN A 98 10.19 -3.22 -9.16
N TYR A 99 9.80 -3.03 -7.90
CA TYR A 99 8.39 -3.05 -7.46
C TYR A 99 7.74 -1.68 -7.53
N ILE A 100 8.54 -0.62 -7.32
CA ILE A 100 8.11 0.77 -7.29
C ILE A 100 9.08 1.56 -8.15
N ASP A 101 8.56 2.42 -9.03
CA ASP A 101 9.37 3.40 -9.74
C ASP A 101 9.63 4.60 -8.82
N TRP A 102 10.74 4.53 -8.09
CA TRP A 102 11.19 5.59 -7.18
C TRP A 102 11.74 6.81 -7.93
N HIS A 103 12.16 6.64 -9.19
CA HIS A 103 12.74 7.71 -9.99
C HIS A 103 11.67 8.59 -10.61
N ASN A 104 10.60 7.97 -11.11
CA ASN A 104 9.44 8.67 -11.65
C ASN A 104 8.14 8.17 -10.99
N PRO A 105 7.74 8.77 -9.85
CA PRO A 105 6.55 8.36 -9.12
C PRO A 105 5.26 8.33 -9.95
N ALA A 106 5.14 9.17 -10.98
CA ALA A 106 3.97 9.22 -11.86
C ALA A 106 3.76 7.94 -12.69
N ASN A 107 4.76 7.07 -12.79
CA ASN A 107 4.63 5.77 -13.45
C ASN A 107 3.90 4.73 -12.60
N ASN A 108 3.86 4.92 -11.28
CA ASN A 108 3.17 4.05 -10.34
C ASN A 108 1.65 4.30 -10.37
N VAL A 109 0.91 3.31 -9.89
CA VAL A 109 -0.53 3.44 -9.63
C VAL A 109 -0.79 3.47 -8.12
N TYR A 110 -1.75 4.29 -7.74
CA TYR A 110 -2.04 4.61 -6.34
C TYR A 110 -3.49 4.25 -6.05
N HIS A 111 -3.71 3.45 -5.01
CA HIS A 111 -5.06 3.05 -4.63
C HIS A 111 -5.31 3.29 -3.15
N ILE A 112 -6.57 3.52 -2.78
CA ILE A 112 -7.02 3.60 -1.40
C ILE A 112 -8.20 2.67 -1.20
N SER A 113 -8.19 1.88 -0.12
CA SER A 113 -9.33 1.07 0.31
C SER A 113 -9.68 1.44 1.73
N ASP A 114 -10.98 1.57 1.99
CA ASP A 114 -11.52 1.63 3.34
C ASP A 114 -11.85 0.24 3.88
N GLU A 115 -12.06 0.15 5.19
CA GLU A 115 -12.57 -1.02 5.89
C GLU A 115 -11.87 -2.34 5.50
N PHE A 116 -10.53 -2.31 5.40
CA PHE A 116 -9.76 -3.35 4.74
C PHE A 116 -9.59 -4.61 5.62
N GLU A 117 -10.44 -5.62 5.43
CA GLU A 117 -10.36 -6.85 6.23
C GLU A 117 -9.14 -7.71 5.92
N ILE A 118 -8.41 -8.09 6.98
CA ILE A 118 -7.24 -8.96 6.94
C ILE A 118 -7.42 -10.07 7.97
N GLU A 119 -7.19 -11.32 7.56
CA GLU A 119 -7.18 -12.46 8.48
C GLU A 119 -5.96 -12.41 9.40
N ARG A 120 -6.19 -12.70 10.68
CA ARG A 120 -5.10 -12.87 11.65
C ARG A 120 -4.31 -14.11 11.30
N ARG A 121 -3.05 -14.15 11.70
CA ARG A 121 -2.23 -15.34 11.45
C ARG A 121 -2.79 -16.56 12.15
N ASN A 122 -2.76 -17.68 11.43
CA ASN A 122 -3.20 -18.98 11.94
C ASN A 122 -4.64 -18.94 12.50
N SER A 123 -5.48 -18.05 11.98
CA SER A 123 -6.85 -17.84 12.44
C SER A 123 -7.74 -17.36 11.30
N THR A 124 -9.04 -17.63 11.39
CA THR A 124 -10.06 -17.08 10.50
C THR A 124 -10.65 -15.77 11.01
N GLN A 125 -10.26 -15.33 12.22
CA GLN A 125 -10.66 -14.02 12.74
C GLN A 125 -9.93 -12.90 11.99
N THR A 126 -10.57 -11.75 11.85
CA THR A 126 -10.00 -10.61 11.11
C THR A 126 -9.60 -9.44 12.01
N ARG A 127 -8.82 -8.53 11.42
CA ARG A 127 -8.66 -7.13 11.81
C ARG A 127 -9.03 -6.27 10.60
N ARG A 128 -9.46 -5.05 10.85
CA ARG A 128 -9.96 -4.13 9.83
C ARG A 128 -9.39 -2.74 10.10
N PRO A 129 -8.30 -2.35 9.43
CA PRO A 129 -7.85 -0.96 9.42
C PRO A 129 -8.86 -0.08 8.67
N ASP A 130 -8.98 1.17 9.10
CA ASP A 130 -9.97 2.10 8.54
C ASP A 130 -9.65 2.47 7.09
N LEU A 131 -8.40 2.85 6.81
CA LEU A 131 -7.91 3.12 5.45
C LEU A 131 -6.54 2.50 5.21
N VAL A 132 -6.34 1.98 4.00
CA VAL A 132 -5.06 1.46 3.52
C VAL A 132 -4.75 2.07 2.16
N LEU A 133 -3.55 2.64 2.01
CA LEU A 133 -3.07 3.18 0.75
C LEU A 133 -2.04 2.23 0.15
N PHE A 134 -2.18 2.02 -1.15
CA PHE A 134 -1.38 1.10 -1.94
C PHE A 134 -0.58 1.84 -2.99
N VAL A 135 0.64 1.37 -3.24
CA VAL A 135 1.45 1.71 -4.42
C VAL A 135 1.68 0.44 -5.20
N ASN A 136 1.27 0.42 -6.47
CA ASN A 136 1.34 -0.76 -7.34
C ASN A 136 0.71 -2.02 -6.71
N GLY A 137 -0.32 -1.85 -5.86
CA GLY A 137 -0.99 -2.95 -5.16
C GLY A 137 -0.34 -3.39 -3.85
N ILE A 138 0.76 -2.77 -3.42
CA ILE A 138 1.47 -3.05 -2.17
C ILE A 138 0.98 -2.10 -1.07
N PRO A 139 0.52 -2.59 0.10
CA PRO A 139 0.02 -1.74 1.18
C PRO A 139 1.17 -1.02 1.91
N LEU A 140 1.34 0.28 1.67
CA LEU A 140 2.44 1.05 2.27
C LEU A 140 2.00 1.97 3.41
N VAL A 141 0.74 2.39 3.43
CA VAL A 141 0.25 3.32 4.47
C VAL A 141 -1.03 2.80 5.09
N VAL A 142 -1.12 2.91 6.41
CA VAL A 142 -2.34 2.62 7.18
C VAL A 142 -2.76 3.87 7.91
N ILE A 143 -4.05 4.23 7.81
CA ILE A 143 -4.62 5.35 8.54
C ILE A 143 -5.75 4.83 9.42
N GLU A 144 -5.69 5.14 10.71
CA GLU A 144 -6.76 4.87 11.67
C GLU A 144 -7.42 6.19 12.06
N CYS A 145 -8.74 6.25 11.91
CA CYS A 145 -9.53 7.44 12.14
C CYS A 145 -10.39 7.25 13.40
N LYS A 146 -10.34 8.21 14.32
CA LYS A 146 -11.19 8.20 15.52
C LYS A 146 -12.15 9.37 15.53
N ARG A 147 -13.34 9.08 16.04
CA ARG A 147 -14.37 10.10 16.24
C ARG A 147 -13.90 11.13 17.30
N PRO A 148 -14.26 12.40 17.13
CA PRO A 148 -13.75 13.50 17.96
C PRO A 148 -14.26 13.50 19.40
N ASP A 149 -15.36 12.79 19.68
CA ASP A 149 -16.00 12.70 20.99
C ASP A 149 -15.26 11.76 21.97
N LEU A 150 -14.27 11.01 21.49
CA LEU A 150 -13.48 10.11 22.30
C LEU A 150 -12.34 10.87 23.00
N LYS A 151 -12.35 10.86 24.34
CA LYS A 151 -11.19 11.33 25.10
C LYS A 151 -9.97 10.48 24.74
N ASP A 152 -8.81 11.10 24.52
CA ASP A 152 -7.57 10.41 24.17
C ASP A 152 -7.64 9.61 22.85
N ALA A 153 -8.49 10.02 21.91
CA ALA A 153 -8.72 9.38 20.60
C ALA A 153 -7.44 8.91 19.88
N LEU A 154 -6.44 9.78 19.76
CA LEU A 154 -5.17 9.46 19.07
C LEU A 154 -4.40 8.36 19.80
N ASN A 155 -4.33 8.45 21.13
CA ASN A 155 -3.64 7.47 21.97
C ASN A 155 -4.28 6.08 21.88
N GLU A 156 -5.61 6.02 21.79
CA GLU A 156 -6.32 4.77 21.56
C GLU A 156 -6.08 4.22 20.15
N ALA A 157 -6.06 5.08 19.13
CA ALA A 157 -5.74 4.69 17.75
C ALA A 157 -4.33 4.11 17.63
N ILE A 158 -3.33 4.77 18.24
CA ILE A 158 -1.94 4.27 18.30
C ILE A 158 -1.90 2.92 19.03
N SER A 159 -2.62 2.81 20.16
CA SER A 159 -2.68 1.55 20.91
C SER A 159 -3.34 0.43 20.11
N GLN A 160 -4.31 0.74 19.25
CA GLN A 160 -4.92 -0.19 18.31
C GLN A 160 -3.94 -0.65 17.23
N GLN A 161 -3.19 0.27 16.61
CA GLN A 161 -2.11 -0.05 15.67
C GLN A 161 -1.09 -1.00 16.31
N LEU A 162 -0.53 -0.63 17.47
CA LEU A 162 0.47 -1.42 18.18
C LEU A 162 -0.06 -2.79 18.63
N ARG A 163 -1.34 -2.89 19.01
CA ARG A 163 -1.97 -4.17 19.30
C ARG A 163 -2.02 -5.06 18.05
N ASN A 164 -2.31 -4.49 16.89
CA ASN A 164 -2.38 -5.24 15.63
C ASN A 164 -1.00 -5.78 15.19
N HIS A 165 0.10 -5.21 15.69
CA HIS A 165 1.48 -5.71 15.51
C HIS A 165 1.80 -6.98 16.33
N ARG A 166 0.95 -7.39 17.27
CA ARG A 166 1.23 -8.57 18.12
C ARG A 166 1.02 -9.87 17.35
N ALA A 167 1.72 -10.93 17.76
CA ALA A 167 1.80 -12.20 17.04
C ALA A 167 0.44 -12.85 16.74
N GLU A 168 -0.53 -12.68 17.63
CA GLU A 168 -1.91 -13.19 17.55
C GLU A 168 -2.84 -12.36 16.64
N ASN A 169 -2.34 -11.26 16.07
CA ASN A 169 -3.08 -10.35 15.19
C ASN A 169 -2.58 -10.43 13.74
N ILE A 170 -2.25 -9.28 13.12
CA ILE A 170 -1.91 -9.16 11.70
C ILE A 170 -0.50 -8.59 11.49
N PRO A 171 0.55 -9.01 12.21
CA PRO A 171 1.88 -8.39 12.08
C PRO A 171 2.47 -8.55 10.68
N HIS A 172 2.12 -9.63 9.96
CA HIS A 172 2.51 -9.84 8.57
C HIS A 172 2.05 -8.71 7.64
N PHE A 173 0.90 -8.08 7.93
CA PHE A 173 0.45 -6.90 7.21
C PHE A 173 1.41 -5.72 7.40
N PHE A 174 1.82 -5.51 8.65
CA PHE A 174 2.70 -4.40 9.03
C PHE A 174 4.16 -4.57 8.58
N CYS A 175 4.55 -5.76 8.13
CA CYS A 175 5.86 -5.95 7.49
C CYS A 175 5.99 -5.18 6.16
N LEU A 176 4.88 -4.88 5.47
CA LEU A 176 4.89 -4.11 4.23
C LEU A 176 4.59 -2.62 4.43
N THR A 177 3.91 -2.26 5.53
CA THR A 177 3.53 -0.87 5.81
C THR A 177 4.76 -0.07 6.21
N GLN A 178 4.97 1.08 5.57
CA GLN A 178 6.12 1.96 5.82
C GLN A 178 5.73 3.23 6.58
N LEU A 179 4.45 3.60 6.57
CA LEU A 179 3.93 4.76 7.28
C LEU A 179 2.60 4.42 7.96
N LEU A 180 2.48 4.80 9.23
CA LEU A 180 1.27 4.68 10.02
C LEU A 180 0.78 6.07 10.39
N LEU A 181 -0.50 6.34 10.16
CA LEU A 181 -1.15 7.58 10.58
C LEU A 181 -2.30 7.26 11.51
N VAL A 182 -2.51 8.16 12.47
CA VAL A 182 -3.71 8.23 13.27
C VAL A 182 -4.29 9.62 13.12
N ALA A 183 -5.60 9.72 12.90
CA ALA A 183 -6.28 10.99 12.71
C ALA A 183 -7.52 11.08 13.58
N SER A 184 -7.75 12.26 14.12
CA SER A 184 -9.03 12.72 14.68
C SER A 184 -9.36 14.08 14.06
N GLN A 185 -10.53 14.65 14.36
CA GLN A 185 -10.99 15.89 13.71
C GLN A 185 -9.99 17.05 13.76
N ASN A 186 -9.22 17.18 14.84
CA ASN A 186 -8.37 18.36 15.09
C ASN A 186 -6.88 18.06 15.11
N ALA A 187 -6.49 16.80 14.93
CA ALA A 187 -5.09 16.40 15.08
C ALA A 187 -4.83 15.07 14.37
N ALA A 188 -3.63 14.97 13.80
CA ALA A 188 -3.09 13.74 13.29
C ALA A 188 -1.68 13.51 13.85
N GLN A 189 -1.31 12.24 14.01
CA GLN A 189 0.03 11.82 14.34
C GLN A 189 0.47 10.70 13.40
N TYR A 190 1.78 10.56 13.23
CA TYR A 190 2.35 9.53 12.39
C TYR A 190 3.57 8.88 13.04
N GLY A 191 3.85 7.66 12.60
CA GLY A 191 5.01 6.87 12.96
C GLY A 191 5.27 5.81 11.89
N THR A 192 6.25 4.94 12.13
CA THR A 192 6.49 3.78 11.27
C THR A 192 6.15 2.49 12.02
N THR A 193 6.18 1.36 11.31
CA THR A 193 6.02 0.04 11.93
C THR A 193 6.98 -0.11 13.12
N ALA A 194 6.44 -0.64 14.22
CA ALA A 194 7.14 -0.82 15.50
C ALA A 194 7.65 0.46 16.21
N THR A 195 7.27 1.67 15.77
CA THR A 195 7.55 2.90 16.53
C THR A 195 6.74 2.91 17.84
N ASP A 196 7.44 2.96 18.98
CA ASP A 196 6.79 3.08 20.29
C ASP A 196 5.99 4.37 20.40
N LYS A 197 4.89 4.31 21.15
CA LYS A 197 3.87 5.37 21.26
C LYS A 197 4.45 6.76 21.57
N GLU A 198 5.49 6.83 22.39
CA GLU A 198 6.14 8.08 22.79
C GLU A 198 6.94 8.79 21.67
N PHE A 199 7.26 8.07 20.59
CA PHE A 199 8.00 8.61 19.44
C PHE A 199 7.10 8.94 18.25
N TRP A 200 5.78 8.86 18.40
CA TRP A 200 4.85 9.30 17.35
C TRP A 200 4.88 10.82 17.20
N ALA A 201 5.11 11.28 15.97
CA ALA A 201 5.23 12.69 15.65
C ALA A 201 3.86 13.31 15.35
N VAL A 202 3.67 14.57 15.71
CA VAL A 202 2.49 15.35 15.33
C VAL A 202 2.59 15.73 13.86
N TRP A 203 1.56 15.41 13.09
CA TRP A 203 1.42 15.90 11.73
C TRP A 203 1.10 17.40 11.76
N LYS A 204 1.94 18.20 11.10
CA LYS A 204 1.72 19.65 10.96
C LYS A 204 1.52 19.96 9.50
N GLU A 205 0.41 20.61 9.19
CA GLU A 205 0.14 21.07 7.83
C GLU A 205 0.84 22.41 7.59
N GLU A 206 1.67 22.47 6.55
CA GLU A 206 2.12 23.74 6.01
C GLU A 206 0.94 24.37 5.22
N ALA A 207 0.63 25.65 5.48
CA ALA A 207 -0.47 26.38 4.85
C ALA A 207 -1.90 25.82 5.07
N ALA A 208 -2.19 25.30 6.28
CA ALA A 208 -3.50 24.76 6.68
C ALA A 208 -4.72 25.61 6.22
N ALA A 209 -4.64 26.94 6.34
CA ALA A 209 -5.75 27.83 5.95
C ALA A 209 -6.13 27.76 4.45
N GLN A 210 -5.15 27.53 3.56
CA GLN A 210 -5.39 27.37 2.13
C GLN A 210 -5.95 25.99 1.81
N LEU A 211 -5.50 24.96 2.53
CA LEU A 211 -5.98 23.59 2.37
C LEU A 211 -7.43 23.45 2.88
N ASP A 212 -7.76 24.04 4.03
CA ASP A 212 -9.11 24.06 4.60
C ASP A 212 -10.12 24.66 3.63
N GLN A 213 -9.75 25.75 2.94
CA GLN A 213 -10.60 26.40 1.94
C GLN A 213 -10.86 25.47 0.73
N GLN A 214 -9.84 24.75 0.27
CA GLN A 214 -9.97 23.78 -0.81
C GLN A 214 -10.80 22.55 -0.38
N LEU A 215 -10.56 22.01 0.82
CA LEU A 215 -11.30 20.89 1.39
C LEU A 215 -12.77 21.23 1.59
N HIS A 216 -13.08 22.41 2.15
CA HIS A 216 -14.46 22.87 2.30
C HIS A 216 -15.20 22.94 0.96
N THR A 217 -14.50 23.33 -0.11
CA THR A 217 -15.07 23.38 -1.46
C THR A 217 -15.31 21.98 -2.02
N LEU A 218 -14.39 21.03 -1.78
CA LEU A 218 -14.48 19.65 -2.27
C LEU A 218 -15.55 18.83 -1.52
N VAL A 219 -15.58 18.92 -0.19
CA VAL A 219 -16.51 18.16 0.68
C VAL A 219 -17.95 18.59 0.47
N ASN A 220 -18.18 19.87 0.17
CA ASN A 220 -19.52 20.42 -0.07
C ASN A 220 -19.91 20.43 -1.55
N ARG A 221 -19.11 19.82 -2.45
CA ARG A 221 -19.48 19.75 -3.86
C ARG A 221 -20.61 18.72 -4.05
N PRO A 222 -21.77 19.12 -4.63
CA PRO A 222 -22.86 18.19 -4.87
C PRO A 222 -22.43 17.04 -5.80
N LEU A 223 -22.81 15.81 -5.46
CA LEU A 223 -22.42 14.58 -6.17
C LEU A 223 -22.78 14.59 -7.67
N ALA A 224 -23.74 15.43 -8.08
CA ALA A 224 -24.21 15.54 -9.47
C ALA A 224 -23.19 16.14 -10.45
N GLU A 225 -22.16 16.84 -9.96
CA GLU A 225 -21.15 17.46 -10.85
C GLU A 225 -19.91 16.61 -11.11
N LEU A 226 -19.73 15.49 -10.41
CA LEU A 226 -18.58 14.59 -10.61
C LEU A 226 -18.80 13.61 -11.77
N ILE A 227 -20.04 13.41 -12.22
CA ILE A 227 -20.38 12.51 -13.34
C ILE A 227 -20.23 13.22 -14.70
N LEU A 228 -20.29 14.56 -14.75
CA LEU A 228 -20.23 15.30 -16.02
C LEU A 228 -18.81 15.55 -16.54
N CYS A 229 -17.76 15.41 -15.73
CA CYS A 229 -16.38 15.55 -16.20
C CYS A 229 -15.76 14.27 -16.79
N TYR A 230 -16.48 13.14 -16.80
CA TYR A 230 -15.99 11.87 -17.36
C TYR A 230 -16.43 11.62 -18.82
N ASN A 231 -17.38 12.41 -19.35
CA ASN A 231 -17.92 12.21 -20.70
C ASN A 231 -17.25 13.07 -21.80
N ASP A 232 -16.34 13.99 -21.46
CA ASP A 232 -15.71 14.88 -22.45
C ASP A 232 -14.33 14.40 -22.95
N TRP A 233 -13.96 13.13 -22.68
CA TRP A 233 -12.71 12.51 -23.17
C TRP A 233 -12.93 11.47 -24.28
N PHE A 234 -14.17 11.26 -24.73
CA PHE A 234 -14.50 10.48 -25.92
C PHE A 234 -15.41 11.30 -26.85
N SER A 235 -14.81 12.29 -27.50
CA SER A 235 -15.28 12.87 -28.76
C SER A 235 -14.08 13.21 -29.63
#